data_AF-D2VZJ0-F1
#
_entry.id   AF-D2VZJ0-F1
#
_cell.length_a   1.000
_cell.length_b   1.000
_cell.length_c   1.000
_cell.angle_alpha   90.00
_cell.angle_beta   90.00
_cell.angle_gamma   90.00
#
_symmetry.space_group_name_H-M   'P 1'
#
loop_
_entity.id
_entity.type
_entity.pdbx_description
1 polymer ?
#
loop_
_entity_poly.entity_id
_entity_poly.type
_entity_poly.pdbx_seq_one_letter_code
_entity_poly.pdbx_strand_id
1 'polypeptide(L)'
;MSSQESPSSHKKFYDFRVEDWYDCCFDGNPLTFVTKFMPITIEQANAVVHLYEIFHKYPRQLIPELSNRTDLDEEKVYYYLKGAKVKLMKRFANCEPSNIVENFYLFESVSNEGSEVDLENYEPNLRKQKIFTQKDATLIQQLALNLHETFESMPSDCEYRNNGYFVRASTRSPKDGCLKHRESFMEHLKQELVKNSQDSNRELTYNEPLAVVRTLNAKLCVQNAMQAMNLVIHSERMYADLFRALLFIDEKLKKTPECELPGQKFVARLFKKMKRPEYEFRVFVKYFEKEMKHQVTGITQYFRTCYLEDIQHGTLKEQIQKGIEELAQEVSKRLSTTENFVLDVSVEYDKNETGDCTVSKIWMIEINSFSKQASPCMFDWNDPVSNEILMGNRPMEFRVLTKPLTLKEGREELAKDIREMLEEINGAVPPEAEESNDEDKKKNCSIQ
;
A
#
# COMPACT_ATOMS: atom_id res chain seq x y z
N MET A 1 -11.64 35.68 33.02
CA MET A 1 -11.65 35.87 31.56
C MET A 1 -10.89 34.71 30.96
N SER A 2 -11.59 33.62 30.62
CA SER A 2 -11.00 32.51 29.86
C SER A 2 -10.80 33.00 28.43
N SER A 3 -9.56 33.03 27.96
CA SER A 3 -9.25 33.25 26.55
C SER A 3 -9.94 32.15 25.74
N GLN A 4 -11.02 32.52 25.05
CA GLN A 4 -11.58 31.69 23.98
C GLN A 4 -10.52 31.64 22.89
N GLU A 5 -9.77 30.54 22.84
CA GLU A 5 -8.93 30.20 21.70
C GLU A 5 -9.84 30.17 20.47
N SER A 6 -9.61 31.09 19.54
CA SER A 6 -10.38 31.16 18.29
C SER A 6 -10.20 29.85 17.52
N PRO A 7 -11.27 29.09 17.22
CA PRO A 7 -11.17 27.75 16.65
C PRO A 7 -11.00 27.78 15.12
N SER A 8 -10.12 28.62 14.58
CA SER A 8 -9.83 28.65 13.15
C SER A 8 -8.34 28.63 12.87
N SER A 9 -7.61 27.71 13.49
CA SER A 9 -6.38 27.24 12.86
C SER A 9 -6.81 26.41 11.65
N HIS A 10 -6.82 27.01 10.45
CA HIS A 10 -6.87 26.25 9.21
C HIS A 10 -5.71 25.24 9.25
N LYS A 11 -6.01 23.97 9.54
CA LYS A 11 -5.01 22.90 9.51
C LYS A 11 -4.53 22.81 8.08
N LYS A 12 -3.31 23.25 7.81
CA LYS A 12 -2.67 23.00 6.52
C LYS A 12 -2.33 21.52 6.44
N PHE A 13 -3.04 20.80 5.59
CA PHE A 13 -2.84 19.38 5.33
C PHE A 13 -1.63 19.21 4.39
N TYR A 14 -0.41 19.44 4.90
CA TYR A 14 0.79 19.22 4.09
C TYR A 14 1.01 17.72 3.81
N ASP A 15 0.61 16.86 4.75
CA ASP A 15 0.47 15.42 4.57
C ASP A 15 -0.96 15.06 5.01
N PHE A 16 -1.85 14.66 4.08
CA PHE A 16 -3.20 14.19 4.42
C PHE A 16 -3.11 12.82 5.10
N ARG A 17 -2.79 12.81 6.39
CA ARG A 17 -2.79 11.59 7.19
C ARG A 17 -4.23 11.18 7.46
N VAL A 18 -4.48 9.88 7.49
CA VAL A 18 -5.84 9.34 7.71
C VAL A 18 -6.47 9.83 9.02
N GLU A 19 -5.67 9.99 10.06
CA GLU A 19 -6.07 10.50 11.37
C GLU A 19 -6.67 11.91 11.31
N ASP A 20 -6.27 12.72 10.32
CA ASP A 20 -6.67 14.12 10.25
C ASP A 20 -8.07 14.29 9.62
N TRP A 21 -8.58 13.28 8.91
CA TRP A 21 -9.88 13.33 8.22
C TRP A 21 -10.85 12.21 8.60
N TYR A 22 -10.39 11.14 9.25
CA TYR A 22 -11.16 9.94 9.47
C TYR A 22 -12.47 10.19 10.22
N ASP A 23 -12.43 10.86 11.37
CA ASP A 23 -13.61 11.05 12.22
C ASP A 23 -14.71 11.80 11.47
N CYS A 24 -14.35 12.84 10.72
CA CYS A 24 -15.29 13.61 9.91
C CYS A 24 -15.97 12.74 8.84
N CYS A 25 -15.27 11.79 8.23
CA CYS A 25 -15.81 10.97 7.15
C CYS A 25 -16.45 9.64 7.63
N PHE A 26 -16.27 9.27 8.89
CA PHE A 26 -16.82 8.04 9.45
C PHE A 26 -18.10 8.25 10.27
N ASP A 27 -18.27 9.39 10.93
CA ASP A 27 -19.39 9.62 11.86
C ASP A 27 -20.78 9.62 11.18
N GLY A 28 -21.78 9.06 11.87
CA GLY A 28 -23.21 9.01 11.51
C GLY A 28 -23.58 8.14 10.29
N ASN A 29 -23.02 8.46 9.12
CA ASN A 29 -23.18 7.71 7.87
C ASN A 29 -21.79 7.47 7.28
N PRO A 30 -21.16 6.33 7.58
CA PRO A 30 -19.77 6.06 7.19
C PRO A 30 -19.56 6.11 5.68
N LEU A 31 -18.66 6.99 5.24
CA LEU A 31 -18.18 7.07 3.85
C LEU A 31 -16.97 6.15 3.61
N THR A 32 -16.33 5.71 4.69
CA THR A 32 -15.13 4.87 4.70
C THR A 32 -15.28 3.73 5.70
N PHE A 33 -14.22 2.95 5.89
CA PHE A 33 -14.25 1.71 6.67
C PHE A 33 -13.91 1.92 8.14
N VAL A 34 -14.39 1.00 8.98
CA VAL A 34 -14.01 0.95 10.40
C VAL A 34 -12.50 0.87 10.54
N THR A 35 -11.91 1.83 11.24
CA THR A 35 -10.47 2.03 11.37
C THR A 35 -10.12 2.36 12.83
N LYS A 36 -8.98 1.82 13.29
CA LYS A 36 -8.37 2.12 14.57
C LYS A 36 -6.93 2.59 14.33
N PHE A 37 -6.49 3.52 15.16
CA PHE A 37 -5.16 4.09 15.11
C PHE A 37 -4.35 3.59 16.30
N MET A 38 -3.25 2.93 16.01
CA MET A 38 -2.32 2.40 17.01
C MET A 38 -1.06 3.28 17.02
N PRO A 39 -0.85 4.10 18.06
CA PRO A 39 0.39 4.80 18.28
C PRO A 39 1.59 3.84 18.25
N ILE A 40 2.71 4.31 17.72
CA ILE A 40 3.99 3.59 17.76
C ILE A 40 5.03 4.49 18.40
N THR A 41 5.94 3.93 19.17
CA THR A 41 7.06 4.68 19.77
C THR A 41 8.22 4.87 18.79
N ILE A 42 9.11 5.81 19.09
CA ILE A 42 10.33 6.03 18.30
C ILE A 42 11.21 4.76 18.30
N GLU A 43 11.33 4.05 19.42
CA GLU A 43 12.06 2.77 19.49
C GLU A 43 11.41 1.68 18.64
N GLN A 44 10.09 1.54 18.71
CA GLN A 44 9.35 0.57 17.89
C GLN A 44 9.54 0.83 16.39
N ALA A 45 9.48 2.09 15.96
CA ALA A 45 9.73 2.46 14.58
C ALA A 45 11.18 2.15 14.15
N ASN A 46 12.18 2.44 15.00
CA ASN A 46 13.57 2.07 14.75
C ASN A 46 13.72 0.55 14.59
N ALA A 47 13.09 -0.24 15.46
CA ALA A 47 13.16 -1.70 15.39
C ALA A 47 12.60 -2.24 14.06
N VAL A 48 11.50 -1.68 13.55
CA VAL A 48 10.94 -2.06 12.23
C VAL A 48 11.90 -1.68 11.11
N VAL A 49 12.48 -0.49 11.16
CA VAL A 49 13.47 -0.02 10.18
C VAL A 49 14.70 -0.92 10.18
N HIS A 50 15.27 -1.23 11.34
CA HIS A 50 16.42 -2.13 11.46
C HIS A 50 16.12 -3.52 10.92
N LEU A 51 14.95 -4.07 11.25
CA LEU A 51 14.55 -5.39 10.78
C LEU A 51 14.44 -5.44 9.25
N TYR A 52 13.83 -4.42 8.64
CA TYR A 52 13.78 -4.29 7.18
C TYR A 52 15.19 -4.20 6.57
N GLU A 53 16.06 -3.38 7.14
CA GLU A 53 17.44 -3.20 6.66
C GLU A 53 18.21 -4.51 6.68
N ILE A 54 18.10 -5.27 7.77
CA ILE A 54 18.72 -6.59 7.86
C ILE A 54 18.12 -7.55 6.84
N PHE A 55 16.81 -7.56 6.62
CA PHE A 55 16.25 -8.48 5.64
C PHE A 55 16.62 -8.11 4.20
N HIS A 56 16.74 -6.83 3.88
CA HIS A 56 16.70 -6.38 2.48
C HIS A 56 17.90 -5.56 2.02
N LYS A 57 18.52 -4.77 2.90
CA LYS A 57 19.66 -3.90 2.54
C LYS A 57 21.01 -4.50 2.93
N TYR A 58 21.07 -5.12 4.09
CA TYR A 58 22.29 -5.66 4.68
C TYR A 58 22.12 -7.12 5.12
N PRO A 59 21.67 -8.02 4.23
CA PRO A 59 21.33 -9.39 4.62
C PRO A 59 22.49 -10.18 5.20
N ARG A 60 23.74 -9.87 4.83
CA ARG A 60 24.93 -10.50 5.40
C ARG A 60 25.04 -10.35 6.93
N GLN A 61 24.36 -9.38 7.55
CA GLN A 61 24.29 -9.25 9.01
C GLN A 61 23.55 -10.41 9.70
N LEU A 62 22.68 -11.14 8.98
CA LEU A 62 21.99 -12.30 9.56
C LEU A 62 22.91 -13.47 9.88
N ILE A 63 24.13 -13.47 9.34
CA ILE A 63 25.06 -14.60 9.41
C ILE A 63 26.47 -14.03 9.64
N PRO A 64 26.85 -13.79 10.90
CA PRO A 64 28.13 -13.19 11.25
C PRO A 64 29.33 -13.95 10.65
N GLU A 65 29.19 -15.25 10.40
CA GLU A 65 30.23 -16.09 9.80
C GLU A 65 30.46 -15.76 8.31
N LEU A 66 29.49 -15.16 7.62
CA LEU A 66 29.57 -14.80 6.21
C LEU A 66 30.12 -13.39 5.96
N SER A 67 30.14 -12.53 6.98
CA SER A 67 30.57 -11.13 6.83
C SER A 67 32.03 -11.03 6.35
N ASN A 68 32.86 -11.99 6.73
CA ASN A 68 34.31 -11.99 6.48
C ASN A 68 34.71 -12.95 5.33
N ARG A 69 33.73 -13.61 4.71
CA ARG A 69 33.95 -14.60 3.64
C ARG A 69 33.64 -13.98 2.27
N THR A 70 34.68 -13.48 1.60
CA THR A 70 34.58 -12.98 0.21
C THR A 70 34.69 -14.10 -0.83
N ASP A 71 35.07 -15.30 -0.39
CA ASP A 71 35.29 -16.50 -1.21
C ASP A 71 34.01 -17.27 -1.53
N LEU A 72 32.87 -16.84 -0.96
CA LEU A 72 31.62 -17.54 -1.14
C LEU A 72 30.90 -17.13 -2.41
N ASP A 73 30.54 -18.17 -3.16
CA ASP A 73 29.56 -18.11 -4.23
C ASP A 73 28.25 -17.46 -3.74
N GLU A 74 27.77 -16.47 -4.50
CA GLU A 74 26.58 -15.69 -4.19
C GLU A 74 25.33 -16.57 -4.04
N GLU A 75 25.24 -17.67 -4.80
CA GLU A 75 24.14 -18.62 -4.71
C GLU A 75 24.10 -19.29 -3.32
N LYS A 76 25.27 -19.68 -2.80
CA LYS A 76 25.37 -20.26 -1.44
C LYS A 76 25.00 -19.24 -0.38
N VAL A 77 25.49 -17.99 -0.50
CA VAL A 77 25.12 -16.90 0.41
C VAL A 77 23.61 -16.70 0.42
N TYR A 78 22.96 -16.72 -0.75
CA TYR A 78 21.51 -16.63 -0.85
C TYR A 78 20.77 -17.76 -0.09
N TYR A 79 21.18 -19.02 -0.25
CA TYR A 79 20.55 -20.14 0.47
C TYR A 79 20.75 -20.05 1.99
N TYR A 80 21.95 -19.67 2.43
CA TYR A 80 22.22 -19.44 3.86
C TYR A 80 21.33 -18.35 4.43
N LEU A 81 21.24 -17.21 3.74
CA LEU A 81 20.37 -16.09 4.12
C LEU A 81 18.91 -16.52 4.16
N LYS A 82 18.43 -17.25 3.13
CA LYS A 82 17.06 -17.79 3.10
C LYS A 82 16.80 -18.66 4.34
N GLY A 83 17.73 -19.54 4.70
CA GLY A 83 17.65 -20.36 5.91
C GLY A 83 17.60 -19.56 7.20
N ALA A 84 18.48 -18.56 7.35
CA ALA A 84 18.52 -17.68 8.51
C ALA A 84 17.21 -16.88 8.67
N LYS A 85 16.70 -16.31 7.58
CA LYS A 85 15.40 -15.61 7.56
C LYS A 85 14.24 -16.51 7.95
N VAL A 86 14.19 -17.73 7.41
CA VAL A 86 13.12 -18.69 7.76
C VAL A 86 13.20 -19.08 9.24
N LYS A 87 14.40 -19.32 9.78
CA LYS A 87 14.57 -19.60 11.21
C LYS A 87 14.12 -18.43 12.07
N LEU A 88 14.52 -17.20 11.70
CA LEU A 88 14.13 -15.96 12.35
C LEU A 88 12.60 -15.79 12.36
N MET A 89 11.95 -15.95 11.20
CA MET A 89 10.49 -15.83 11.07
C MET A 89 9.72 -16.96 11.78
N LYS A 90 10.21 -18.21 11.73
CA LYS A 90 9.60 -19.33 12.47
C LYS A 90 9.68 -19.11 13.98
N ARG A 91 10.78 -18.54 14.48
CA ARG A 91 10.91 -18.13 15.88
C ARG A 91 9.87 -17.05 16.21
N PHE A 92 9.73 -16.03 15.37
CA PHE A 92 8.67 -15.02 15.54
C PHE A 92 7.25 -15.62 15.55
N ALA A 93 6.96 -16.61 14.69
CA ALA A 93 5.63 -17.17 14.52
C ALA A 93 5.22 -18.20 15.60
N ASN A 94 6.18 -18.96 16.14
CA ASN A 94 5.90 -20.10 17.03
C ASN A 94 6.09 -19.81 18.52
N CYS A 95 6.54 -18.62 18.88
CA CYS A 95 6.77 -18.31 20.28
C CYS A 95 5.52 -17.73 20.94
N GLU A 96 5.15 -18.32 22.07
CA GLU A 96 4.32 -17.67 23.08
C GLU A 96 4.90 -16.28 23.39
N PRO A 97 4.05 -15.26 23.63
CA PRO A 97 4.47 -13.89 23.93
C PRO A 97 5.57 -13.76 25.00
N SER A 98 5.70 -14.75 25.91
CA SER A 98 6.72 -14.75 26.96
C SER A 98 8.11 -15.27 26.55
N ASN A 99 8.28 -15.99 25.42
CA ASN A 99 9.46 -16.86 25.18
C ASN A 99 10.29 -16.55 23.91
N ILE A 100 10.05 -15.44 23.19
CA ILE A 100 10.82 -15.07 21.97
C ILE A 100 12.28 -14.74 22.31
N VAL A 101 12.50 -14.12 23.46
CA VAL A 101 13.78 -13.52 23.85
C VAL A 101 14.89 -14.55 24.04
N GLU A 102 14.60 -15.68 24.69
CA GLU A 102 15.60 -16.73 24.92
C GLU A 102 15.99 -17.47 23.63
N ASN A 103 15.07 -17.61 22.68
CA ASN A 103 15.31 -18.37 21.46
C ASN A 103 16.12 -17.62 20.38
N PHE A 104 16.16 -16.29 20.44
CA PHE A 104 16.93 -15.48 19.51
C PHE A 104 18.44 -15.67 19.72
N TYR A 105 18.87 -15.70 20.98
CA TYR A 105 20.28 -15.74 21.42
C TYR A 105 20.84 -17.13 21.65
N LEU A 106 20.03 -18.19 21.58
CA LEU A 106 20.55 -19.56 21.44
C LEU A 106 21.38 -19.77 20.15
N PHE A 107 21.46 -18.77 19.25
CA PHE A 107 22.43 -18.77 18.14
C PHE A 107 23.78 -18.13 18.53
N GLU A 108 23.82 -17.19 19.48
CA GLU A 108 25.08 -16.62 20.02
C GLU A 108 25.66 -17.48 21.16
N SER A 109 24.82 -18.17 21.94
CA SER A 109 25.29 -19.03 23.03
C SER A 109 25.70 -20.45 22.57
N VAL A 110 25.35 -20.86 21.35
CA VAL A 110 25.76 -22.16 20.77
C VAL A 110 27.04 -22.02 19.92
N SER A 111 27.55 -20.79 19.72
CA SER A 111 28.84 -20.52 19.08
C SER A 111 29.92 -19.99 20.03
N ASN A 112 29.60 -19.71 21.30
CA ASN A 112 30.54 -19.14 22.27
C ASN A 112 30.95 -20.09 23.40
N GLU A 113 31.38 -21.30 23.03
CA GLU A 113 32.46 -21.96 23.75
C GLU A 113 33.72 -21.92 22.86
N GLY A 114 34.39 -20.75 22.73
CA GLY A 114 35.81 -20.75 22.38
C GLY A 114 36.39 -19.70 21.42
N SER A 115 35.66 -18.69 20.93
CA SER A 115 36.29 -17.62 20.15
C SER A 115 35.68 -16.25 20.43
N GLU A 116 36.44 -15.36 21.06
CA GLU A 116 36.20 -13.91 20.92
C GLU A 116 36.14 -13.58 19.43
N VAL A 117 34.96 -13.21 18.94
CA VAL A 117 34.82 -12.74 17.56
C VAL A 117 35.59 -11.45 17.45
N ASP A 118 36.71 -11.49 16.72
CA ASP A 118 37.57 -10.34 16.47
C ASP A 118 36.83 -9.31 15.58
N LEU A 119 36.10 -8.41 16.24
CA LEU A 119 35.41 -7.28 15.63
C LEU A 119 36.39 -6.29 14.98
N GLU A 120 37.71 -6.41 15.21
CA GLU A 120 38.70 -5.56 14.55
C GLU A 120 38.87 -5.89 13.06
N ASN A 121 38.43 -7.06 12.58
CA ASN A 121 38.52 -7.45 11.17
C ASN A 121 37.24 -7.23 10.35
N TYR A 122 36.17 -6.72 10.96
CA TYR A 122 34.96 -6.35 10.21
C TYR A 122 35.21 -5.14 9.32
N GLU A 123 34.64 -5.14 8.09
CA GLU A 123 34.71 -3.99 7.18
C GLU A 123 34.33 -2.69 7.94
N PRO A 124 35.12 -1.59 7.81
CA PRO A 124 34.84 -0.33 8.50
C PRO A 124 33.42 0.21 8.27
N ASN A 125 32.79 -0.17 7.15
CA ASN A 125 31.42 0.18 6.81
C ASN A 125 30.37 -0.58 7.62
N LEU A 126 30.65 -1.82 8.04
CA LEU A 126 29.78 -2.62 8.91
C LEU A 126 29.82 -2.12 10.36
N ARG A 127 30.96 -1.59 10.83
CA ARG A 127 31.07 -1.02 12.20
C ARG A 127 30.19 0.19 12.45
N LYS A 128 29.76 0.88 11.40
CA LYS A 128 28.83 2.03 11.48
C LYS A 128 27.36 1.62 11.38
N GLN A 129 27.08 0.36 11.07
CA GLN A 129 25.72 -0.14 10.91
C GLN A 129 25.16 -0.54 12.27
N LYS A 130 23.89 -0.18 12.51
CA LYS A 130 23.20 -0.59 13.73
C LYS A 130 22.95 -2.09 13.70
N ILE A 131 23.34 -2.76 14.77
CA ILE A 131 23.09 -4.19 14.99
C ILE A 131 21.66 -4.34 15.50
N PHE A 132 20.89 -5.28 14.94
CA PHE A 132 19.58 -5.62 15.49
C PHE A 132 19.75 -6.45 16.76
N THR A 133 19.08 -5.99 17.81
CA THR A 133 19.28 -6.45 19.18
C THR A 133 18.08 -7.23 19.73
N GLN A 134 18.26 -7.85 20.89
CA GLN A 134 17.15 -8.41 21.67
C GLN A 134 16.04 -7.38 21.94
N LYS A 135 16.45 -6.14 22.19
CA LYS A 135 15.52 -5.05 22.44
C LYS A 135 14.65 -4.80 21.20
N ASP A 136 15.25 -4.77 20.01
CA ASP A 136 14.49 -4.62 18.76
C ASP A 136 13.50 -5.77 18.56
N ALA A 137 13.91 -7.03 18.77
CA ALA A 137 13.01 -8.18 18.68
C ALA A 137 11.82 -8.07 19.65
N THR A 138 12.07 -7.63 20.88
CA THR A 138 11.05 -7.42 21.91
C THR A 138 10.08 -6.30 21.52
N LEU A 139 10.59 -5.21 20.93
CA LEU A 139 9.76 -4.09 20.46
C LEU A 139 8.85 -4.50 19.28
N ILE A 140 9.36 -5.31 18.35
CA ILE A 140 8.56 -5.89 17.25
C ILE A 140 7.46 -6.81 17.79
N GLN A 141 7.77 -7.62 18.79
CA GLN A 141 6.79 -8.47 19.45
C GLN A 141 5.71 -7.64 20.15
N GLN A 142 6.10 -6.60 20.89
CA GLN A 142 5.14 -5.69 21.52
C GLN A 142 4.23 -5.02 20.49
N LEU A 143 4.75 -4.63 19.32
CA LEU A 143 3.94 -4.11 18.22
C LEU A 143 2.91 -5.14 17.72
N ALA A 144 3.31 -6.41 17.59
CA ALA A 144 2.39 -7.47 17.19
C ALA A 144 1.26 -7.69 18.22
N LEU A 145 1.58 -7.66 19.51
CA LEU A 145 0.60 -7.76 20.59
C LEU A 145 -0.36 -6.56 20.58
N ASN A 146 0.16 -5.34 20.47
CA ASN A 146 -0.65 -4.13 20.40
C ASN A 146 -1.58 -4.16 19.17
N LEU A 147 -1.11 -4.67 18.03
CA LEU A 147 -1.96 -4.86 16.84
C LEU A 147 -3.04 -5.90 17.07
N HIS A 148 -2.72 -7.00 17.75
CA HIS A 148 -3.71 -8.03 18.10
C HIS A 148 -4.80 -7.44 19.01
N GLU A 149 -4.43 -6.72 20.07
CA GLU A 149 -5.37 -6.01 20.93
C GLU A 149 -6.20 -4.99 20.14
N THR A 150 -5.58 -4.26 19.23
CA THR A 150 -6.27 -3.33 18.33
C THR A 150 -7.31 -4.05 17.48
N PHE A 151 -6.97 -5.22 16.93
CA PHE A 151 -7.91 -6.04 16.17
C PHE A 151 -9.07 -6.52 17.05
N GLU A 152 -8.82 -7.07 18.24
CA GLU A 152 -9.88 -7.52 19.16
C GLU A 152 -10.78 -6.38 19.66
N SER A 153 -10.27 -5.14 19.72
CA SER A 153 -11.05 -3.97 20.11
C SER A 153 -12.01 -3.44 19.03
N MET A 154 -11.94 -3.97 17.79
CA MET A 154 -12.83 -3.52 16.72
C MET A 154 -14.25 -4.10 16.88
N PRO A 155 -15.29 -3.36 16.45
CA PRO A 155 -16.68 -3.80 16.58
C PRO A 155 -16.92 -5.19 15.98
N SER A 156 -17.43 -6.11 16.81
CA SER A 156 -17.70 -7.50 16.43
C SER A 156 -18.93 -7.65 15.54
N ASP A 157 -19.83 -6.67 15.57
CA ASP A 157 -21.08 -6.58 14.80
C ASP A 157 -20.89 -6.02 13.38
N CYS A 158 -19.68 -5.57 13.04
CA CYS A 158 -19.40 -5.10 11.69
C CYS A 158 -19.41 -6.27 10.69
N GLU A 159 -20.14 -6.10 9.58
CA GLU A 159 -20.28 -7.12 8.51
C GLU A 159 -18.94 -7.59 7.92
N TYR A 160 -17.89 -6.77 8.02
CA TYR A 160 -16.56 -7.08 7.49
C TYR A 160 -15.62 -7.76 8.49
N ARG A 161 -16.06 -7.97 9.75
CA ARG A 161 -15.21 -8.54 10.80
C ARG A 161 -14.54 -9.85 10.38
N ASN A 162 -15.28 -10.71 9.68
CA ASN A 162 -14.82 -12.04 9.28
C ASN A 162 -13.96 -12.05 8.00
N ASN A 163 -13.84 -10.92 7.30
CA ASN A 163 -13.01 -10.86 6.10
C ASN A 163 -11.52 -10.77 6.43
N GLY A 164 -11.18 -10.22 7.60
CA GLY A 164 -9.82 -9.93 8.04
C GLY A 164 -9.56 -8.43 8.19
N TYR A 165 -8.29 -8.05 8.13
CA TYR A 165 -7.82 -6.69 8.41
C TYR A 165 -6.91 -6.18 7.29
N PHE A 166 -6.77 -4.86 7.24
CA PHE A 166 -5.79 -4.14 6.45
C PHE A 166 -4.95 -3.29 7.39
N VAL A 167 -3.62 -3.40 7.30
CA VAL A 167 -2.70 -2.60 8.12
C VAL A 167 -1.83 -1.73 7.22
N ARG A 168 -1.74 -0.45 7.56
CA ARG A 168 -0.93 0.55 6.84
C ARG A 168 -0.27 1.55 7.78
N ALA A 169 0.63 2.35 7.23
CA ALA A 169 1.11 3.58 7.85
C ALA A 169 0.07 4.70 7.70
N SER A 170 0.23 5.78 8.46
CA SER A 170 -0.62 6.99 8.37
C SER A 170 -0.73 7.53 6.93
N THR A 171 0.32 7.41 6.13
CA THR A 171 0.41 8.00 4.78
C THR A 171 0.41 6.99 3.64
N ARG A 172 0.91 5.76 3.82
CA ARG A 172 0.98 4.78 2.72
C ARG A 172 0.67 3.36 3.15
N SER A 173 0.16 2.61 2.18
CA SER A 173 -0.13 1.18 2.29
C SER A 173 1.05 0.30 1.86
N PRO A 174 1.26 -0.87 2.50
CA PRO A 174 2.38 -1.78 2.20
C PRO A 174 2.15 -2.62 0.92
N LYS A 175 1.77 -1.99 -0.20
CA LYS A 175 1.37 -2.68 -1.45
C LYS A 175 2.46 -3.63 -2.02
N ASP A 176 3.72 -3.37 -1.69
CA ASP A 176 4.89 -4.14 -2.13
C ASP A 176 5.29 -5.27 -1.16
N GLY A 177 4.85 -5.22 0.10
CA GLY A 177 5.25 -6.20 1.12
C GLY A 177 4.82 -7.63 0.79
N CYS A 178 3.66 -7.80 0.15
CA CYS A 178 3.14 -9.13 -0.21
C CYS A 178 3.96 -9.83 -1.31
N LEU A 179 4.70 -9.07 -2.13
CA LEU A 179 5.51 -9.63 -3.22
C LEU A 179 6.71 -10.43 -2.70
N LYS A 180 7.10 -10.23 -1.44
CA LYS A 180 8.19 -11.00 -0.81
C LYS A 180 7.83 -12.47 -0.57
N HIS A 181 6.54 -12.83 -0.60
CA HIS A 181 6.07 -14.22 -0.55
C HIS A 181 5.72 -14.73 -1.96
N ARG A 182 6.72 -14.70 -2.87
CA ARG A 182 6.56 -15.01 -4.29
C ARG A 182 5.70 -16.24 -4.57
N GLU A 183 6.01 -17.38 -3.96
CA GLU A 183 5.27 -18.64 -4.20
C GLU A 183 3.78 -18.50 -3.87
N SER A 184 3.45 -17.97 -2.69
CA SER A 184 2.06 -17.76 -2.26
C SER A 184 1.35 -16.70 -3.11
N PHE A 185 2.06 -15.68 -3.58
CA PHE A 185 1.53 -14.67 -4.48
C PHE A 185 1.22 -15.27 -5.86
N MET A 186 2.17 -16.02 -6.44
CA MET A 186 2.01 -16.70 -7.72
C MET A 186 0.86 -17.70 -7.72
N GLU A 187 0.66 -18.45 -6.64
CA GLU A 187 -0.47 -19.37 -6.51
C GLU A 187 -1.81 -18.64 -6.64
N HIS A 188 -1.97 -17.51 -5.94
CA HIS A 188 -3.19 -16.72 -6.02
C HIS A 188 -3.33 -16.01 -7.37
N LEU A 189 -2.21 -15.55 -7.96
CA LEU A 189 -2.21 -14.96 -9.29
C LEU A 189 -2.70 -15.97 -10.35
N LYS A 190 -2.25 -17.22 -10.28
CA LYS A 190 -2.75 -18.30 -11.16
C LYS A 190 -4.27 -18.47 -11.02
N GLN A 191 -4.79 -18.44 -9.80
CA GLN A 191 -6.23 -18.57 -9.56
C GLN A 191 -7.02 -17.39 -10.15
N GLU A 192 -6.55 -16.16 -9.96
CA GLU A 192 -7.21 -14.96 -10.50
C GLU A 192 -7.08 -14.87 -12.03
N LEU A 193 -5.99 -15.36 -12.64
CA LEU A 193 -5.85 -15.46 -14.09
C LEU A 193 -6.88 -16.43 -14.69
N VAL A 194 -7.04 -17.61 -14.09
CA VAL A 194 -8.05 -18.60 -14.50
C VAL A 194 -9.45 -18.02 -14.37
N LYS A 195 -9.75 -17.38 -13.23
CA LYS A 195 -11.04 -16.73 -13.02
C LYS A 195 -11.30 -15.62 -14.04
N ASN A 196 -10.31 -14.77 -14.32
CA ASN A 196 -10.44 -13.71 -15.31
C ASN A 196 -10.69 -14.24 -16.73
N SER A 197 -10.01 -15.32 -17.12
CA SER A 197 -10.26 -16.02 -18.40
C SER A 197 -11.67 -16.57 -18.48
N GLN A 198 -12.17 -17.18 -17.40
CA GLN A 198 -13.55 -17.68 -17.30
C GLN A 198 -14.59 -16.56 -17.35
N ASP A 199 -14.40 -15.50 -16.56
CA ASP A 199 -15.32 -14.35 -16.48
C ASP A 199 -15.46 -13.64 -17.84
N SER A 200 -14.38 -13.57 -18.62
CA SER A 200 -14.34 -12.87 -19.91
C SER A 200 -14.56 -13.77 -21.12
N ASN A 201 -14.54 -15.09 -20.96
CA ASN A 201 -14.50 -16.07 -22.04
C ASN A 201 -13.37 -15.80 -23.06
N ARG A 202 -12.18 -15.46 -22.56
CA ARG A 202 -10.97 -15.17 -23.36
C ARG A 202 -9.76 -15.93 -22.81
N GLU A 203 -8.63 -15.82 -23.50
CA GLU A 203 -7.37 -16.47 -23.12
C GLU A 203 -6.86 -15.98 -21.75
N LEU A 204 -6.03 -16.80 -21.09
CA LEU A 204 -5.45 -16.49 -19.77
C LEU A 204 -4.61 -15.19 -19.73
N THR A 205 -4.02 -14.84 -20.87
CA THR A 205 -3.20 -13.64 -21.05
C THR A 205 -4.03 -12.38 -21.30
N TYR A 206 -5.34 -12.51 -21.50
CA TYR A 206 -6.20 -11.36 -21.71
C TYR A 206 -6.31 -10.54 -20.42
N ASN A 207 -5.90 -9.28 -20.46
CA ASN A 207 -6.04 -8.33 -19.35
C ASN A 207 -5.38 -8.83 -18.04
N GLU A 208 -4.19 -9.46 -18.12
CA GLU A 208 -3.41 -9.92 -16.95
C GLU A 208 -3.30 -8.88 -15.81
N PRO A 209 -3.16 -7.56 -16.06
CA PRO A 209 -3.12 -6.56 -14.99
C PRO A 209 -4.33 -6.61 -14.05
N LEU A 210 -5.50 -7.00 -14.54
CA LEU A 210 -6.71 -7.12 -13.73
C LEU A 210 -6.57 -8.26 -12.70
N ALA A 211 -6.04 -9.42 -13.10
CA ALA A 211 -5.73 -10.52 -12.18
C ALA A 211 -4.65 -10.13 -11.16
N VAL A 212 -3.65 -9.34 -11.57
CA VAL A 212 -2.62 -8.80 -10.68
C VAL A 212 -3.23 -7.89 -9.61
N VAL A 213 -4.12 -6.96 -9.98
CA VAL A 213 -4.79 -6.05 -9.03
C VAL A 213 -5.63 -6.82 -8.02
N ARG A 214 -6.42 -7.81 -8.48
CA ARG A 214 -7.21 -8.67 -7.60
C ARG A 214 -6.33 -9.46 -6.63
N THR A 215 -5.21 -10.00 -7.12
CA THR A 215 -4.23 -10.72 -6.29
C THR A 215 -3.60 -9.81 -5.24
N LEU A 216 -3.14 -8.60 -5.63
CA LEU A 216 -2.59 -7.61 -4.71
C LEU A 216 -3.60 -7.24 -3.62
N ASN A 217 -4.85 -6.96 -3.99
CA ASN A 217 -5.89 -6.63 -3.03
C ASN A 217 -6.12 -7.77 -2.03
N ALA A 218 -6.26 -9.02 -2.52
CA ALA A 218 -6.43 -10.19 -1.67
C ALA A 218 -5.25 -10.40 -0.72
N LYS A 219 -4.02 -10.19 -1.18
CA LYS A 219 -2.80 -10.36 -0.37
C LYS A 219 -2.53 -9.24 0.62
N LEU A 220 -3.23 -8.11 0.52
CA LEU A 220 -3.22 -7.06 1.53
C LEU A 220 -4.16 -7.35 2.70
N CYS A 221 -5.04 -8.36 2.56
CA CYS A 221 -5.86 -8.83 3.66
C CYS A 221 -5.04 -9.74 4.59
N VAL A 222 -5.01 -9.41 5.87
CA VAL A 222 -4.34 -10.18 6.92
C VAL A 222 -5.35 -10.69 7.94
N GLN A 223 -5.17 -11.90 8.44
CA GLN A 223 -6.11 -12.56 9.36
C GLN A 223 -5.73 -12.38 10.84
N ASN A 224 -4.48 -12.02 11.12
CA ASN A 224 -3.98 -11.83 12.48
C ASN A 224 -2.78 -10.88 12.49
N ALA A 225 -2.37 -10.48 13.69
CA ALA A 225 -1.30 -9.51 13.89
C ALA A 225 0.06 -9.99 13.34
N MET A 226 0.33 -11.30 13.35
CA MET A 226 1.57 -11.85 12.79
C MET A 226 1.62 -11.69 11.27
N GLN A 227 0.52 -11.97 10.57
CA GLN A 227 0.42 -11.70 9.14
C GLN A 227 0.54 -10.21 8.83
N ALA A 228 -0.05 -9.34 9.66
CA ALA A 228 0.09 -7.89 9.55
C ALA A 228 1.56 -7.44 9.70
N MET A 229 2.24 -7.88 10.76
CA MET A 229 3.64 -7.54 10.99
C MET A 229 4.53 -8.07 9.87
N ASN A 230 4.29 -9.29 9.41
CA ASN A 230 5.00 -9.85 8.27
C ASN A 230 4.81 -9.00 7.00
N LEU A 231 3.62 -8.47 6.73
CA LEU A 231 3.39 -7.55 5.61
C LEU A 231 4.14 -6.22 5.79
N VAL A 232 4.12 -5.66 7.00
CA VAL A 232 4.76 -4.37 7.35
C VAL A 232 6.28 -4.43 7.20
N ILE A 233 6.94 -5.44 7.78
CA ILE A 233 8.41 -5.54 7.84
C ILE A 233 9.05 -5.85 6.48
N HIS A 234 8.25 -6.31 5.52
CA HIS A 234 8.71 -6.64 4.17
C HIS A 234 8.41 -5.54 3.14
N SER A 235 7.73 -4.46 3.55
CA SER A 235 7.38 -3.34 2.67
C SER A 235 8.42 -2.22 2.72
N GLU A 236 9.01 -1.93 1.56
CA GLU A 236 9.87 -0.77 1.33
C GLU A 236 9.12 0.54 1.55
N ARG A 237 7.83 0.59 1.20
CA ARG A 237 6.99 1.78 1.42
C ARG A 237 6.84 2.09 2.91
N MET A 238 6.59 1.07 3.72
CA MET A 238 6.53 1.22 5.18
C MET A 238 7.88 1.63 5.76
N TYR A 239 8.96 0.97 5.33
CA TYR A 239 10.32 1.34 5.70
C TYR A 239 10.60 2.81 5.39
N ALA A 240 10.30 3.28 4.18
CA ALA A 240 10.57 4.64 3.76
C ALA A 240 9.75 5.68 4.56
N ASP A 241 8.50 5.38 4.92
CA ASP A 241 7.70 6.26 5.78
C ASP A 241 8.28 6.37 7.19
N LEU A 242 8.58 5.23 7.84
CA LEU A 242 9.14 5.20 9.19
C LEU A 242 10.53 5.82 9.22
N PHE A 243 11.40 5.48 8.27
CA PHE A 243 12.73 6.05 8.16
C PHE A 243 12.68 7.56 7.97
N ARG A 244 11.82 8.07 7.08
CA ARG A 244 11.63 9.51 6.87
C ARG A 244 11.17 10.19 8.16
N ALA A 245 10.16 9.63 8.84
CA ALA A 245 9.67 10.17 10.10
C ALA A 245 10.79 10.25 11.15
N LEU A 246 11.57 9.18 11.32
CA LEU A 246 12.72 9.12 12.22
C LEU A 246 13.86 10.08 11.85
N LEU A 247 14.03 10.39 10.56
CA LEU A 247 15.05 11.34 10.11
C LEU A 247 14.73 12.78 10.53
N PHE A 248 13.44 13.12 10.58
CA PHE A 248 12.93 14.47 10.83
C PHE A 248 12.42 14.71 12.26
N ILE A 249 12.55 13.75 13.18
CA ILE A 249 12.19 13.98 14.59
C ILE A 249 13.12 15.00 15.25
N ASP A 250 12.56 15.79 16.17
CA ASP A 250 13.28 16.77 16.98
C ASP A 250 14.41 16.11 17.80
N GLU A 251 15.57 16.76 17.89
CA GLU A 251 16.75 16.27 18.62
C GLU A 251 16.47 16.00 20.12
N LYS A 252 15.50 16.68 20.73
CA LYS A 252 15.06 16.38 22.10
C LYS A 252 14.32 15.05 22.17
N LEU A 253 13.44 14.78 21.20
CA LEU A 253 12.69 13.52 21.13
C LEU A 253 13.59 12.32 20.86
N LYS A 254 14.71 12.52 20.14
CA LYS A 254 15.74 11.47 19.98
C LYS A 254 16.32 10.98 21.31
N LYS A 255 16.25 11.80 22.37
CA LYS A 255 16.75 11.46 23.72
C LYS A 255 15.70 10.76 24.59
N THR A 256 14.44 10.69 24.14
CA THR A 256 13.32 10.04 24.82
C THR A 256 12.62 9.08 23.85
N PRO A 257 13.33 8.04 23.38
CA PRO A 257 12.85 7.21 22.28
C PRO A 257 11.61 6.33 22.65
N GLU A 258 11.28 6.23 23.92
CA GLU A 258 10.05 5.62 24.44
C GLU A 258 8.78 6.44 24.13
N CYS A 259 8.90 7.70 23.71
CA CYS A 259 7.76 8.53 23.34
C CYS A 259 7.13 8.09 22.01
N GLU A 260 5.85 8.42 21.82
CA GLU A 260 5.14 8.25 20.54
C GLU A 260 5.88 8.97 19.41
N LEU A 261 6.04 8.30 18.27
CA LEU A 261 6.59 8.87 17.06
C LEU A 261 5.62 9.93 16.50
N PRO A 262 5.99 11.22 16.48
CA PRO A 262 5.05 12.25 16.10
C PRO A 262 4.54 12.08 14.67
N GLY A 263 3.22 12.09 14.54
CA GLY A 263 2.55 12.11 13.25
C GLY A 263 2.61 10.80 12.45
N GLN A 264 3.01 9.70 13.09
CA GLN A 264 3.05 8.39 12.47
C GLN A 264 2.42 7.36 13.39
N LYS A 265 1.46 6.60 12.86
CA LYS A 265 0.78 5.50 13.53
C LYS A 265 0.70 4.30 12.61
N PHE A 266 0.45 3.14 13.21
CA PHE A 266 -0.12 2.03 12.47
C PHE A 266 -1.63 2.16 12.45
N VAL A 267 -2.19 1.95 11.27
CA VAL A 267 -3.60 2.13 11.01
C VAL A 267 -4.15 0.75 10.68
N ALA A 268 -5.00 0.24 11.57
CA ALA A 268 -5.69 -1.02 11.40
C ALA A 268 -7.11 -0.75 10.91
N ARG A 269 -7.51 -1.36 9.80
CA ARG A 269 -8.83 -1.18 9.18
C ARG A 269 -9.49 -2.55 8.98
N LEU A 270 -10.79 -2.66 9.20
CA LEU A 270 -11.52 -3.88 8.82
C LEU A 270 -11.49 -4.05 7.30
N PHE A 271 -11.10 -5.23 6.83
CA PHE A 271 -10.91 -5.48 5.41
C PHE A 271 -12.26 -5.69 4.73
N LYS A 272 -12.71 -4.76 3.90
CA LYS A 272 -13.83 -5.02 3.00
C LYS A 272 -13.32 -5.77 1.78
N LYS A 273 -13.83 -6.99 1.57
CA LYS A 273 -13.55 -7.77 0.36
C LYS A 273 -14.32 -7.19 -0.83
N MET A 274 -13.65 -6.31 -1.57
CA MET A 274 -14.21 -5.73 -2.80
C MET A 274 -14.36 -6.81 -3.87
N LYS A 275 -15.53 -6.90 -4.51
CA LYS A 275 -15.74 -7.84 -5.62
C LYS A 275 -14.90 -7.48 -6.85
N ARG A 276 -14.72 -6.18 -7.10
CA ARG A 276 -14.06 -5.61 -8.28
C ARG A 276 -13.05 -4.53 -7.85
N PRO A 277 -11.95 -4.88 -7.16
CA PRO A 277 -10.97 -3.89 -6.67
C PRO A 277 -10.33 -3.05 -7.80
N GLU A 278 -10.39 -3.52 -9.05
CA GLU A 278 -9.96 -2.77 -10.22
C GLU A 278 -10.83 -1.55 -10.56
N TYR A 279 -12.05 -1.45 -10.00
CA TYR A 279 -12.92 -0.26 -10.07
C TYR A 279 -12.58 0.73 -8.94
N GLU A 280 -11.28 1.02 -8.81
CA GLU A 280 -10.76 2.12 -7.99
C GLU A 280 -10.49 3.32 -8.90
N PHE A 281 -10.92 4.50 -8.48
CA PHE A 281 -10.75 5.75 -9.20
C PHE A 281 -10.07 6.79 -8.32
N ARG A 282 -9.28 7.64 -8.96
CA ARG A 282 -8.70 8.83 -8.37
C ARG A 282 -9.46 10.06 -8.83
N VAL A 283 -9.83 10.92 -7.90
CA VAL A 283 -10.72 12.05 -8.09
C VAL A 283 -10.03 13.32 -7.63
N PHE A 284 -9.96 14.31 -8.50
CA PHE A 284 -9.34 15.61 -8.23
C PHE A 284 -10.42 16.61 -7.88
N VAL A 285 -10.36 17.17 -6.66
CA VAL A 285 -11.38 18.06 -6.12
C VAL A 285 -10.76 19.42 -5.84
N LYS A 286 -11.30 20.45 -6.47
CA LYS A 286 -10.83 21.83 -6.37
C LYS A 286 -11.87 22.72 -5.71
N TYR A 287 -11.44 23.56 -4.78
CA TYR A 287 -12.24 24.63 -4.22
C TYR A 287 -12.25 25.84 -5.17
N PHE A 288 -13.45 26.31 -5.52
CA PHE A 288 -13.64 27.49 -6.36
C PHE A 288 -14.11 28.65 -5.49
N GLU A 289 -13.19 29.58 -5.17
CA GLU A 289 -13.46 30.72 -4.28
C GLU A 289 -14.66 31.56 -4.71
N LYS A 290 -14.84 31.77 -6.02
CA LYS A 290 -15.97 32.56 -6.54
C LYS A 290 -17.33 31.93 -6.24
N GLU A 291 -17.38 30.61 -6.18
CA GLU A 291 -18.61 29.85 -5.97
C GLU A 291 -18.73 29.34 -4.52
N MET A 292 -17.67 29.53 -3.72
CA MET A 292 -17.55 29.05 -2.34
C MET A 292 -17.90 27.57 -2.19
N LYS A 293 -17.49 26.75 -3.17
CA LYS A 293 -17.73 25.30 -3.17
C LYS A 293 -16.61 24.53 -3.83
N HIS A 294 -16.47 23.27 -3.43
CA HIS A 294 -15.64 22.32 -4.16
C HIS A 294 -16.37 21.77 -5.40
N GLN A 295 -15.61 21.48 -6.44
CA GLN A 295 -16.06 20.76 -7.61
C GLN A 295 -15.04 19.68 -7.99
N VAL A 296 -15.51 18.59 -8.57
CA VAL A 296 -14.65 17.59 -9.19
C VAL A 296 -14.14 18.15 -10.52
N THR A 297 -12.82 18.20 -10.69
CA THR A 297 -12.17 18.71 -11.91
C THR A 297 -11.59 17.61 -12.78
N GLY A 298 -11.37 16.41 -12.23
CA GLY A 298 -10.96 15.25 -12.99
C GLY A 298 -11.24 13.95 -12.27
N ILE A 299 -11.58 12.90 -13.02
CA ILE A 299 -11.71 11.54 -12.54
C ILE A 299 -10.83 10.66 -13.44
N THR A 300 -10.08 9.75 -12.83
CA THR A 300 -9.25 8.81 -13.58
C THR A 300 -9.27 7.43 -12.96
N GLN A 301 -9.25 6.41 -13.80
CA GLN A 301 -9.02 5.04 -13.34
C GLN A 301 -7.68 4.95 -12.60
N TYR A 302 -7.70 4.38 -11.38
CA TYR A 302 -6.49 4.26 -10.56
C TYR A 302 -5.47 3.32 -11.20
N PHE A 303 -5.94 2.15 -11.66
CA PHE A 303 -5.13 1.13 -12.31
C PHE A 303 -5.16 1.30 -13.83
N ARG A 304 -4.33 2.21 -14.37
CA ARG A 304 -4.29 2.56 -15.81
C ARG A 304 -4.02 1.42 -16.80
N THR A 305 -3.59 0.26 -16.31
CA THR A 305 -3.30 -0.95 -17.10
C THR A 305 -4.47 -1.92 -17.20
N CYS A 306 -5.51 -1.74 -16.38
CA CYS A 306 -6.67 -2.62 -16.39
C CYS A 306 -7.68 -2.08 -17.40
N TYR A 307 -8.09 -2.91 -18.35
CA TYR A 307 -9.24 -2.57 -19.19
C TYR A 307 -10.54 -2.97 -18.50
N LEU A 308 -11.44 -2.01 -18.30
CA LEU A 308 -12.72 -2.24 -17.64
C LEU A 308 -13.81 -2.26 -18.72
N GLU A 309 -14.29 -3.46 -19.08
CA GLU A 309 -15.26 -3.61 -20.16
C GLU A 309 -16.63 -3.00 -19.82
N ASP A 310 -17.13 -3.20 -18.60
CA ASP A 310 -18.49 -2.77 -18.26
C ASP A 310 -18.66 -1.24 -18.26
N ILE A 311 -17.58 -0.46 -18.13
CA ILE A 311 -17.64 1.01 -18.16
C ILE A 311 -17.58 1.59 -19.59
N GLN A 312 -17.24 0.78 -20.60
CA GLN A 312 -17.19 1.25 -22.00
C GLN A 312 -18.58 1.29 -22.65
N HIS A 313 -19.58 0.69 -22.02
CA HIS A 313 -20.90 0.49 -22.59
C HIS A 313 -22.00 0.86 -21.59
N GLY A 314 -23.14 1.30 -22.11
CA GLY A 314 -24.30 1.65 -21.29
C GLY A 314 -24.13 2.96 -20.52
N THR A 315 -24.72 3.03 -19.33
CA THR A 315 -24.78 4.25 -18.49
C THR A 315 -23.89 4.18 -17.25
N LEU A 316 -23.04 3.16 -17.14
CA LEU A 316 -22.27 2.90 -15.92
C LEU A 316 -21.26 4.03 -15.64
N LYS A 317 -20.61 4.57 -16.68
CA LYS A 317 -19.65 5.67 -16.56
C LYS A 317 -20.32 6.91 -15.96
N GLU A 318 -21.51 7.26 -16.45
CA GLU A 318 -22.29 8.41 -16.01
C GLU A 318 -22.78 8.22 -14.57
N GLN A 319 -23.24 7.01 -14.21
CA GLN A 319 -23.63 6.68 -12.85
C GLN A 319 -22.46 6.80 -11.87
N ILE A 320 -21.27 6.29 -12.25
CA ILE A 320 -20.04 6.40 -11.46
C ILE A 320 -19.66 7.86 -11.27
N GLN A 321 -19.61 8.63 -12.36
CA GLN A 321 -19.27 10.05 -12.32
C GLN A 321 -20.18 10.81 -11.35
N LYS A 322 -21.50 10.66 -11.51
CA LYS A 322 -22.49 11.32 -10.67
C LYS A 322 -22.32 10.94 -9.19
N GLY A 323 -22.19 9.65 -8.90
CA GLY A 323 -22.01 9.21 -7.52
C GLY A 323 -20.69 9.69 -6.89
N ILE A 324 -19.62 9.80 -7.68
CA ILE A 324 -18.34 10.38 -7.24
C ILE A 324 -18.49 11.88 -6.94
N GLU A 325 -19.19 12.63 -7.79
CA GLU A 325 -19.46 14.06 -7.58
C GLU A 325 -20.28 14.29 -6.29
N GLU A 326 -21.31 13.48 -6.06
CA GLU A 326 -22.12 13.50 -4.83
C GLU A 326 -21.28 13.16 -3.59
N LEU A 327 -20.44 12.11 -3.66
CA LEU A 327 -19.54 11.75 -2.58
C LEU A 327 -18.52 12.86 -2.29
N ALA A 328 -17.93 13.47 -3.32
CA ALA A 328 -16.96 14.54 -3.16
C ALA A 328 -17.57 15.77 -2.47
N GLN A 329 -18.82 16.14 -2.83
CA GLN A 329 -19.55 17.21 -2.16
C GLN A 329 -19.81 16.91 -0.68
N GLU A 330 -20.20 15.68 -0.34
CA GLU A 330 -20.40 15.26 1.04
C GLU A 330 -19.08 15.27 1.83
N VAL A 331 -17.99 14.77 1.26
CA VAL A 331 -16.65 14.83 1.88
C VAL A 331 -16.24 16.28 2.13
N SER A 332 -16.37 17.17 1.14
CA SER A 332 -16.08 18.60 1.27
C SER A 332 -16.84 19.25 2.42
N LYS A 333 -18.14 18.96 2.52
CA LYS A 333 -19.00 19.46 3.61
C LYS A 333 -18.50 18.99 4.98
N ARG A 334 -18.14 17.70 5.11
CA ARG A 334 -17.67 17.15 6.39
C ARG A 334 -16.27 17.63 6.77
N LEU A 335 -15.38 17.84 5.81
CA LEU A 335 -14.05 18.39 6.07
C LEU A 335 -14.07 19.86 6.46
N SER A 336 -15.09 20.62 6.03
CA SER A 336 -15.21 22.07 6.27
C SER A 336 -13.92 22.83 5.93
N THR A 337 -13.30 22.46 4.81
CA THR A 337 -12.02 23.02 4.34
C THR A 337 -12.22 23.86 3.08
N THR A 338 -11.25 24.71 2.75
CA THR A 338 -11.13 25.39 1.45
C THR A 338 -9.94 24.85 0.64
N GLU A 339 -9.23 23.87 1.19
CA GLU A 339 -8.10 23.24 0.52
C GLU A 339 -8.58 22.33 -0.62
N ASN A 340 -7.79 22.26 -1.69
CA ASN A 340 -7.97 21.27 -2.74
C ASN A 340 -7.49 19.90 -2.23
N PHE A 341 -8.12 18.82 -2.68
CA PHE A 341 -7.72 17.47 -2.28
C PHE A 341 -7.96 16.45 -3.38
N VAL A 342 -7.36 15.27 -3.22
CA VAL A 342 -7.52 14.14 -4.13
C VAL A 342 -8.15 12.98 -3.37
N LEU A 343 -9.23 12.41 -3.88
CA LEU A 343 -9.84 11.21 -3.29
C LEU A 343 -9.42 9.97 -4.07
N ASP A 344 -9.12 8.90 -3.36
CA ASP A 344 -9.17 7.55 -3.91
C ASP A 344 -10.50 6.92 -3.49
N VAL A 345 -11.27 6.41 -4.46
CA VAL A 345 -12.61 5.85 -4.24
C VAL A 345 -12.72 4.48 -4.91
N SER A 346 -13.53 3.59 -4.34
CA SER A 346 -13.85 2.29 -4.93
C SER A 346 -15.34 2.19 -5.20
N VAL A 347 -15.69 1.65 -6.37
CA VAL A 347 -17.07 1.52 -6.83
C VAL A 347 -17.52 0.06 -6.78
N GLU A 348 -18.69 -0.16 -6.18
CA GLU A 348 -19.45 -1.39 -6.27
C GLU A 348 -20.67 -1.16 -7.17
N TYR A 349 -20.92 -2.12 -8.06
CA TYR A 349 -22.10 -2.16 -8.92
C TYR A 349 -22.60 -3.58 -9.04
N ASP A 350 -23.88 -3.70 -9.36
CA ASP A 350 -24.53 -4.98 -9.62
C ASP A 350 -24.95 -5.04 -11.09
N LYS A 351 -24.87 -6.23 -11.66
CA LYS A 351 -25.24 -6.51 -13.06
C LYS A 351 -26.53 -7.32 -13.05
N ASN A 352 -27.58 -6.81 -13.70
CA ASN A 352 -28.85 -7.52 -13.81
C ASN A 352 -28.80 -8.61 -14.90
N GLU A 353 -29.89 -9.35 -15.07
CA GLU A 353 -30.00 -10.42 -16.08
C GLU A 353 -29.85 -9.92 -17.53
N THR A 354 -30.21 -8.65 -17.80
CA THR A 354 -30.05 -8.03 -19.13
C THR A 354 -28.62 -7.53 -19.38
N GLY A 355 -27.74 -7.60 -18.38
CA GLY A 355 -26.38 -7.12 -18.45
C GLY A 355 -26.22 -5.63 -18.10
N ASP A 356 -27.29 -4.93 -17.76
CA ASP A 356 -27.23 -3.55 -17.32
C ASP A 356 -26.59 -3.46 -15.93
N CYS A 357 -25.69 -2.50 -15.78
CA CYS A 357 -24.95 -2.27 -14.55
C CYS A 357 -25.55 -1.10 -13.78
N THR A 358 -25.76 -1.29 -12.47
CA THR A 358 -26.24 -0.23 -11.56
C THR A 358 -25.25 -0.05 -10.42
N VAL A 359 -24.76 1.17 -10.20
CA VAL A 359 -23.89 1.48 -9.07
C VAL A 359 -24.66 1.29 -7.76
N SER A 360 -24.17 0.40 -6.90
CA SER A 360 -24.80 0.11 -5.61
C SER A 360 -24.14 0.87 -4.47
N LYS A 361 -22.82 1.11 -4.53
CA LYS A 361 -22.11 1.87 -3.50
C LYS A 361 -20.80 2.46 -4.02
N ILE A 362 -20.44 3.63 -3.52
CA ILE A 362 -19.10 4.21 -3.69
C ILE A 362 -18.49 4.42 -2.31
N TRP A 363 -17.29 3.88 -2.13
CA TRP A 363 -16.54 3.93 -0.88
C TRP A 363 -15.37 4.88 -1.00
N MET A 364 -15.19 5.74 -0.01
CA MET A 364 -13.98 6.55 0.12
C MET A 364 -12.85 5.69 0.72
N ILE A 365 -11.75 5.55 -0.03
CA ILE A 365 -10.59 4.77 0.37
C ILE A 365 -9.58 5.62 1.14
N GLU A 366 -9.26 6.79 0.59
CA GLU A 366 -8.19 7.67 1.04
C GLU A 366 -8.38 9.11 0.55
N ILE A 367 -7.89 10.08 1.33
CA ILE A 367 -7.76 11.48 0.92
C ILE A 367 -6.27 11.81 0.85
N ASN A 368 -5.84 12.41 -0.24
CA ASN A 368 -4.47 12.81 -0.53
C ASN A 368 -4.38 14.31 -0.78
N SER A 369 -3.17 14.88 -0.66
CA SER A 369 -2.91 16.27 -1.04
C SER A 369 -3.14 16.50 -2.54
N PHE A 370 -3.67 17.66 -2.91
CA PHE A 370 -3.71 18.11 -4.30
C PHE A 370 -2.32 18.61 -4.74
N SER A 371 -1.42 17.67 -4.96
CA SER A 371 -0.03 17.97 -5.31
C SER A 371 0.60 16.87 -6.17
N LYS A 372 1.80 17.13 -6.68
CA LYS A 372 2.60 16.16 -7.44
C LYS A 372 2.97 14.90 -6.65
N GLN A 373 2.78 14.90 -5.33
CA GLN A 373 2.99 13.70 -4.51
C GLN A 373 1.87 12.65 -4.73
N ALA A 374 0.66 13.11 -5.04
CA ALA A 374 -0.40 12.22 -5.49
C ALA A 374 -0.13 11.84 -6.95
N SER A 375 0.05 10.55 -7.23
CA SER A 375 0.11 10.03 -8.61
C SER A 375 -1.06 10.59 -9.45
N PRO A 376 -0.80 11.18 -10.62
CA PRO A 376 -1.87 11.70 -11.46
C PRO A 376 -2.62 10.60 -12.24
N CYS A 377 -2.18 9.34 -12.14
CA CYS A 377 -2.72 8.18 -12.87
C CYS A 377 -2.72 8.39 -14.39
N MET A 378 -3.88 8.65 -15.03
CA MET A 378 -3.98 8.93 -16.47
C MET A 378 -3.94 10.44 -16.81
N PHE A 379 -3.79 11.31 -15.82
CA PHE A 379 -3.37 12.70 -16.03
C PHE A 379 -1.85 12.80 -15.93
N ASP A 380 -1.31 13.97 -16.30
CA ASP A 380 0.08 14.33 -16.03
C ASP A 380 0.14 15.75 -15.44
N TRP A 381 0.78 15.89 -14.28
CA TRP A 381 0.96 17.19 -13.61
C TRP A 381 1.83 18.18 -14.40
N ASN A 382 2.62 17.68 -15.36
CA ASN A 382 3.52 18.51 -16.18
C ASN A 382 2.95 18.77 -17.58
N ASP A 383 1.93 18.01 -18.01
CA ASP A 383 1.22 18.27 -19.25
C ASP A 383 0.31 19.49 -19.09
N PRO A 384 0.47 20.56 -19.91
CA PRO A 384 -0.32 21.78 -19.76
C PRO A 384 -1.83 21.54 -19.85
N VAL A 385 -2.29 20.63 -20.72
CA VAL A 385 -3.71 20.35 -20.91
C VAL A 385 -4.29 19.66 -19.68
N SER A 386 -3.64 18.58 -19.21
CA SER A 386 -4.02 17.89 -17.99
C SER A 386 -4.02 18.82 -16.79
N ASN A 387 -3.00 19.68 -16.64
CA ASN A 387 -2.95 20.65 -15.55
C ASN A 387 -4.10 21.69 -15.64
N GLU A 388 -4.47 22.16 -16.83
CA GLU A 388 -5.62 23.06 -17.00
C GLU A 388 -6.94 22.41 -16.57
N ILE A 389 -7.14 21.13 -16.89
CA ILE A 389 -8.30 20.34 -16.45
C ILE A 389 -8.31 20.22 -14.93
N LEU A 390 -7.22 19.71 -14.34
CA LEU A 390 -7.09 19.53 -12.90
C LEU A 390 -7.28 20.85 -12.14
N MET A 391 -6.79 21.95 -12.70
CA MET A 391 -6.96 23.30 -12.14
C MET A 391 -8.35 23.91 -12.36
N GLY A 392 -9.28 23.22 -13.02
CA GLY A 392 -10.64 23.71 -13.24
C GLY A 392 -10.74 24.82 -14.29
N ASN A 393 -9.70 24.99 -15.11
CA ASN A 393 -9.69 25.96 -16.21
C ASN A 393 -10.27 25.37 -17.52
N ARG A 394 -10.59 24.08 -17.52
CA ARG A 394 -11.28 23.34 -18.58
C ARG A 394 -12.43 22.51 -18.00
N PRO A 395 -13.36 22.03 -18.84
CA PRO A 395 -14.36 21.06 -18.41
C PRO A 395 -13.72 19.86 -17.72
N MET A 396 -14.43 19.31 -16.73
CA MET A 396 -13.99 18.09 -16.05
C MET A 396 -13.88 16.93 -17.04
N GLU A 397 -12.83 16.12 -16.90
CA GLU A 397 -12.65 14.91 -17.69
C GLU A 397 -12.70 13.65 -16.84
N PHE A 398 -13.35 12.60 -17.38
CA PHE A 398 -13.35 11.25 -16.80
C PHE A 398 -12.56 10.28 -17.71
N ARG A 399 -11.29 10.07 -17.36
CA ARG A 399 -10.33 9.24 -18.11
C ARG A 399 -10.30 7.78 -17.64
N VAL A 400 -10.57 6.87 -18.56
CA VAL A 400 -10.45 5.41 -18.38
C VAL A 400 -9.76 4.82 -19.60
N LEU A 401 -9.20 3.62 -19.46
CA LEU A 401 -8.61 2.92 -20.60
C LEU A 401 -9.72 2.51 -21.59
N THR A 402 -9.64 2.95 -22.85
CA THR A 402 -10.72 2.78 -23.85
C THR A 402 -10.59 1.50 -24.68
N LYS A 403 -9.44 0.84 -24.64
CA LYS A 403 -9.21 -0.47 -25.27
C LYS A 403 -8.19 -1.28 -24.46
N PRO A 404 -8.22 -2.61 -24.51
CA PRO A 404 -7.23 -3.40 -23.81
C PRO A 404 -5.82 -3.10 -24.33
N LEU A 405 -4.86 -3.04 -23.41
CA LEU A 405 -3.44 -3.01 -23.75
C LEU A 405 -3.06 -4.32 -24.43
N THR A 406 -2.08 -4.25 -25.34
CA THR A 406 -1.39 -5.46 -25.80
C THR A 406 -0.72 -6.17 -24.62
N LEU A 407 -0.41 -7.46 -24.78
CA LEU A 407 0.29 -8.22 -23.74
C LEU A 407 1.63 -7.56 -23.35
N LYS A 408 2.36 -7.03 -24.34
CA LYS A 408 3.62 -6.32 -24.15
C LYS A 408 3.43 -5.05 -23.32
N GLU A 409 2.56 -4.15 -23.76
CA GLU A 409 2.26 -2.89 -23.06
C GLU A 409 1.77 -3.15 -21.63
N GLY A 410 0.85 -4.10 -21.47
CA GLY A 410 0.27 -4.46 -20.17
C GLY A 410 1.34 -4.96 -19.19
N ARG A 411 2.27 -5.80 -19.65
CA ARG A 411 3.38 -6.28 -18.81
C ARG A 411 4.42 -5.20 -18.57
N GLU A 412 4.83 -4.42 -19.55
CA GLU A 412 5.86 -3.37 -19.40
C GLU A 412 5.54 -2.37 -18.28
N GLU A 413 4.26 -2.07 -18.08
CA GLU A 413 3.74 -1.19 -17.03
C GLU A 413 3.70 -1.82 -15.62
N LEU A 414 3.90 -3.13 -15.49
CA LEU A 414 3.94 -3.83 -14.20
C LEU A 414 5.34 -3.82 -13.58
N ALA A 415 5.38 -3.95 -12.25
CA ALA A 415 6.64 -4.11 -11.52
C ALA A 415 7.39 -5.35 -12.03
N LYS A 416 8.73 -5.24 -12.14
CA LYS A 416 9.61 -6.30 -12.68
C LYS A 416 9.32 -7.68 -12.08
N ASP A 417 9.23 -7.77 -10.75
CA ASP A 417 8.96 -9.04 -10.05
C ASP A 417 7.64 -9.69 -10.51
N ILE A 418 6.60 -8.88 -10.76
CA ILE A 418 5.29 -9.36 -11.23
C ILE A 418 5.40 -9.82 -12.70
N ARG A 419 6.13 -9.10 -13.54
CA ARG A 419 6.37 -9.51 -14.94
C ARG A 419 7.06 -10.86 -15.01
N GLU A 420 8.11 -11.06 -14.22
CA GLU A 420 8.82 -12.34 -14.13
C GLU A 420 7.91 -13.47 -13.65
N MET A 421 6.99 -13.19 -12.71
CA MET A 421 5.98 -14.17 -12.29
C MET A 421 5.01 -14.51 -13.43
N LEU A 422 4.54 -13.52 -14.19
CA LEU A 422 3.64 -13.74 -15.32
C LEU A 422 4.35 -14.50 -16.46
N GLU A 423 5.62 -14.22 -16.72
CA GLU A 423 6.43 -14.96 -17.70
C GLU A 423 6.63 -16.42 -17.29
N GLU A 424 6.84 -16.68 -16.00
CA GLU A 424 6.92 -18.05 -15.48
C GLU A 424 5.58 -18.79 -15.58
N ILE A 425 4.45 -18.09 -15.42
CA ILE A 425 3.11 -18.69 -15.46
C ILE A 425 2.62 -18.91 -16.91
N ASN A 426 2.73 -17.88 -17.75
CA ASN A 426 2.09 -17.81 -19.07
C ASN A 426 3.09 -17.79 -20.24
N GLY A 427 4.41 -17.86 -19.97
CA GLY A 427 5.46 -17.75 -20.98
C GLY A 427 5.85 -16.31 -21.32
N ALA A 428 6.97 -16.16 -22.02
CA ALA A 428 7.46 -14.86 -22.50
C ALA A 428 6.52 -14.24 -23.56
N VAL A 429 6.57 -12.91 -23.71
CA VAL A 429 5.83 -12.21 -24.76
C VAL A 429 6.38 -12.61 -26.13
N PRO A 430 5.54 -13.06 -27.09
CA PRO A 430 6.02 -13.42 -28.43
C PRO A 430 6.67 -12.22 -29.16
N PRO A 431 7.78 -12.42 -29.90
CA PRO A 431 8.44 -11.34 -30.65
C PRO A 431 7.56 -10.70 -31.73
N GLU A 432 6.62 -11.45 -32.30
CA GLU A 432 5.74 -10.97 -33.37
C GLU A 432 4.68 -9.96 -32.90
N ALA A 433 4.56 -9.73 -31.59
CA ALA A 433 3.70 -8.69 -31.03
C ALA A 433 4.31 -7.27 -31.09
N GLU A 434 5.45 -7.09 -31.77
CA GLU A 434 6.22 -5.83 -31.75
C GLU A 434 5.83 -4.81 -32.85
N GLU A 435 5.06 -5.20 -33.87
CA GLU A 435 4.80 -4.35 -35.04
C GLU A 435 3.57 -3.42 -34.93
N SER A 436 3.26 -2.87 -33.75
CA SER A 436 2.31 -1.74 -33.69
C SER A 436 3.05 -0.42 -33.90
N ASN A 437 2.71 0.32 -34.96
CA ASN A 437 3.23 1.66 -35.24
C ASN A 437 3.29 2.54 -33.98
N ASP A 438 4.45 3.13 -33.68
CA ASP A 438 4.66 3.98 -32.48
C ASP A 438 3.70 5.18 -32.40
N GLU A 439 3.07 5.60 -33.50
CA GLU A 439 2.04 6.65 -33.49
C GLU A 439 0.76 6.24 -32.73
N ASP A 440 0.43 4.95 -32.67
CA ASP A 440 -0.78 4.49 -31.98
C ASP A 440 -0.61 4.41 -30.46
N LYS A 441 0.62 4.23 -29.96
CA LYS A 441 0.89 4.18 -28.50
C LYS A 441 0.48 5.46 -27.79
N LYS A 442 0.65 6.63 -28.42
CA LYS A 442 0.23 7.92 -27.84
C LYS A 442 -1.29 8.11 -27.81
N LYS A 443 -2.06 7.35 -28.59
CA LYS A 443 -3.52 7.49 -28.71
C LYS A 443 -4.32 6.57 -27.78
N ASN A 444 -3.68 5.62 -27.10
CA ASN A 444 -4.40 4.64 -26.26
C ASN A 444 -4.96 5.23 -24.96
N CYS A 445 -4.50 6.41 -24.55
CA CYS A 445 -5.19 7.27 -23.59
C CYS A 445 -6.02 8.33 -24.32
N SER A 446 -6.89 7.91 -25.25
CA SER A 446 -7.79 8.83 -25.93
C SER A 446 -8.79 9.41 -24.94
N ILE A 447 -8.71 10.72 -24.77
CA ILE A 447 -9.69 11.56 -24.05
C ILE A 447 -11.03 11.42 -24.78
N GLN A 448 -12.05 10.90 -24.09
CA GLN A 448 -13.45 10.97 -24.51
C GLN A 448 -14.22 11.91 -23.60
#